data_AF-A0A2W1MQN2-F1
#
_entry.id   AF-A0A2W1MQN2-F1
#
_cell.length_a   1.000
_cell.length_b   1.000
_cell.length_c   1.000
_cell.angle_alpha   90.00
_cell.angle_beta   90.00
_cell.angle_gamma   90.00
#
_symmetry.space_group_name_H-M   'P 1'
#
loop_
_entity.id
_entity.type
_entity.pdbx_description
1 polymer ?
#
loop_
_entity_poly.entity_id
_entity_poly.type
_entity_poly.pdbx_seq_one_letter_code
_entity_poly.pdbx_strand_id
1 'polypeptide(L)' 'MQGRLKAARLRIEDVLESAREKQGLERLDQIKFAIIEKNGKISVIPKD' A
#
# COMPACT_ATOMS: atom_id res chain seq x y z
N MET A 1 -7.25 7.83 9.38
CA MET A 1 -6.35 7.01 8.54
C MET A 1 -4.85 7.27 8.78
N GLN A 2 -4.44 8.47 9.24
CA GLN A 2 -3.01 8.85 9.33
C GLN A 2 -2.18 8.17 10.44
N GLY A 3 -2.79 7.59 11.49
CA GLY A 3 -2.05 7.07 12.65
C GLY A 3 -1.30 5.74 12.44
N ARG A 4 -1.76 4.86 11.55
CA ARG A 4 -1.19 3.49 11.41
C ARG A 4 0.07 3.43 10.53
N LEU A 5 0.18 4.31 9.53
CA LEU A 5 1.35 4.36 8.63
C LEU A 5 2.63 4.77 9.37
N LYS A 6 2.53 5.75 10.28
CA LYS A 6 3.67 6.24 11.06
C LYS A 6 4.28 5.17 11.97
N ALA A 7 3.44 4.28 12.54
CA ALA A 7 3.88 3.20 13.42
C ALA A 7 4.68 2.11 12.69
N ALA A 8 4.38 1.88 11.41
CA ALA A 8 5.08 0.91 10.58
C ALA A 8 6.32 1.48 9.87
N ARG A 9 6.65 2.77 10.09
CA ARG A 9 7.67 3.52 9.31
C ARG A 9 7.45 3.47 7.79
N LEU A 10 6.22 3.22 7.34
CA LEU A 10 5.91 3.12 5.92
C LEU A 10 5.43 4.46 5.40
N ARG A 11 5.96 4.84 4.25
CA ARG A 11 5.51 5.99 3.47
C ARG A 11 4.47 5.54 2.46
N ILE A 12 3.68 6.51 2.03
CA ILE A 12 2.73 6.34 0.93
C ILE A 12 3.44 5.87 -0.35
N GLU A 13 4.67 6.33 -0.55
CA GLU A 13 5.54 5.95 -1.66
C GLU A 13 5.76 4.44 -1.75
N ASP A 14 6.02 3.77 -0.62
CA ASP A 14 6.27 2.32 -0.56
C ASP A 14 5.01 1.53 -0.97
N VAL A 15 3.82 2.03 -0.58
CA VAL A 15 2.54 1.42 -0.98
C VAL A 15 2.31 1.57 -2.47
N LEU A 16 2.54 2.76 -3.02
CA LEU A 16 2.36 3.04 -4.45
C LEU A 16 3.39 2.29 -5.32
N GLU A 17 4.61 2.12 -4.86
CA GLU A 17 5.62 1.29 -5.52
C GLU A 17 5.13 -0.15 -5.66
N SER A 18 4.70 -0.78 -4.55
CA SER A 18 4.20 -2.15 -4.61
C SER A 18 2.91 -2.29 -5.43
N ALA A 19 2.04 -1.27 -5.39
CA ALA A 19 0.81 -1.22 -6.18
C ALA A 19 1.10 -1.16 -7.69
N ARG A 20 2.10 -0.36 -8.09
CA ARG A 20 2.55 -0.26 -9.49
C ARG A 20 3.17 -1.56 -9.97
N GLU A 21 4.13 -2.11 -9.22
CA GLU A 21 4.86 -3.32 -9.62
C GLU A 21 3.94 -4.52 -9.83
N LYS A 22 2.95 -4.70 -8.95
CA LYS A 22 2.13 -5.92 -8.93
C LYS A 22 0.84 -5.81 -9.73
N GLN A 23 0.27 -4.61 -9.83
CA GLN A 23 -1.09 -4.42 -10.33
C GLN A 23 -1.26 -3.19 -11.24
N GLY A 24 -0.19 -2.44 -11.53
CA GLY A 24 -0.27 -1.27 -12.41
C GLY A 24 -1.11 -0.12 -11.87
N LEU A 25 -1.35 -0.06 -10.55
CA LEU A 25 -2.13 1.01 -9.93
C LEU A 25 -1.22 2.21 -9.65
N GLU A 26 -1.58 3.37 -10.17
CA GLU A 26 -0.76 4.58 -10.06
C GLU A 26 -1.24 5.53 -8.96
N ARG A 27 -2.50 5.40 -8.53
CA ARG A 27 -3.14 6.34 -7.63
C ARG A 27 -3.74 5.65 -6.40
N LEU A 28 -3.73 6.35 -5.28
CA LEU A 28 -4.25 5.85 -3.99
C LEU A 28 -5.77 5.60 -4.00
N ASP A 29 -6.52 6.36 -4.79
CA ASP A 29 -7.98 6.21 -4.90
C ASP A 29 -8.39 4.86 -5.53
N GLN A 30 -7.48 4.24 -6.27
CA GLN A 30 -7.63 2.89 -6.84
C GLN A 30 -7.31 1.78 -5.83
N ILE A 31 -6.90 2.11 -4.60
CA ILE A 31 -6.51 1.14 -3.58
C ILE A 31 -7.60 1.06 -2.51
N LYS A 32 -8.17 -0.13 -2.32
CA LYS A 32 -9.14 -0.43 -1.27
C LYS A 32 -8.44 -0.70 0.06
N PHE A 33 -7.37 -1.49 0.05
CA PHE A 33 -6.57 -1.78 1.24
C PHE A 33 -5.08 -1.92 0.90
N ALA A 34 -4.21 -1.53 1.83
CA ALA A 34 -2.80 -1.86 1.84
C ALA A 34 -2.46 -2.58 3.15
N ILE A 35 -1.94 -3.80 3.05
CA ILE A 35 -1.68 -4.70 4.18
C ILE A 35 -0.17 -4.93 4.27
N ILE A 36 0.36 -4.87 5.49
CA ILE A 36 1.77 -5.13 5.78
C ILE A 36 1.86 -6.58 6.27
N GLU A 37 2.57 -7.40 5.53
CA GLU A 37 2.75 -8.81 5.85
C GLU A 37 3.87 -9.00 6.89
N LYS A 38 3.88 -10.16 7.56
CA LYS A 38 4.92 -10.50 8.55
C LYS A 38 6.34 -10.49 7.99
N ASN A 39 6.50 -10.64 6.68
CA ASN A 39 7.79 -10.61 5.98
C ASN A 39 8.21 -9.19 5.53
N GLY A 40 7.44 -8.16 5.87
CA GLY A 40 7.71 -6.77 5.50
C GLY A 40 7.24 -6.39 4.09
N LYS A 41 6.63 -7.30 3.33
CA LYS A 41 6.04 -6.97 2.03
C LYS A 41 4.70 -6.26 2.20
N ILE A 42 4.36 -5.45 1.19
CA ILE A 42 3.06 -4.78 1.10
C ILE A 42 2.19 -5.56 0.12
N SER A 43 0.99 -5.93 0.58
CA SER A 43 -0.08 -6.49 -0.23
C SER A 43 -1.09 -5.37 -0.52
N VAL A 44 -1.44 -5.18 -1.80
CA VAL A 44 -2.38 -4.15 -2.24
C VAL A 44 -3.64 -4.80 -2.75
N ILE A 45 -4.79 -4.38 -2.23
CA ILE A 45 -6.11 -4.80 -2.69
C ILE A 45 -6.69 -3.63 -3.48
N PRO A 46 -6.95 -3.80 -4.79
CA PRO A 46 -7.51 -2.75 -5.64
C PRO A 46 -8.94 -2.45 -5.22
N LYS A 47 -9.37 -1.23 -5.51
CA LYS A 47 -10.77 -0.84 -5.53
C LYS A 47 -11.35 -1.27 -6.87
N ASP A 48 -12.58 -1.79 -6.84
CA ASP A 48 -13.32 -2.20 -8.04
C ASP A 48 -13.40 -1.06 -9.07
#